data_AF-A0A7X7US61-F1
#
_entry.id   AF-A0A7X7US61-F1
#
_cell.length_a   1.000
_cell.length_b   1.000
_cell.length_c   1.000
_cell.angle_alpha   90.00
_cell.angle_beta   90.00
_cell.angle_gamma   90.00
#
_symmetry.space_group_name_H-M   'P 1'
#
loop_
_entity.id
_entity.type
_entity.pdbx_description
1 polymer ?
#
loop_
_entity_poly.entity_id
_entity_poly.type
_entity_poly.pdbx_seq_one_letter_code
_entity_poly.pdbx_strand_id
1 'polypeptide(L)'
;MGAVVTATADKATPDSTALDSSVIIQNIQPTTGDAVDTAGAKPVNQLLTAKKAFKFSPIGLLRGVIGMIVLIGIAYIFSTNRKAIAWKVVGIGLGIQLLLAIAILQFPPVQVFFDVIGKMFVKVLDFSKAGTEFLFAGFLDVDKFGYIFAFQVLPTIIFFSALTSLLFYLGIIQKVVWVLAWLMTKAMKISGAESLSVAGNIFLGQTESPLMIKAYLEKMTNSEILLVMIGGMATLAGGVLAAYISFL
;
A
#
# COMPACT_ATOMS: atom_id res chain seq x y z
N MET A 1 57.05 -34.67 5.14
CA MET A 1 58.41 -35.23 4.98
C MET A 1 58.28 -36.56 4.22
N GLY A 2 58.46 -36.52 2.89
CA GLY A 2 58.51 -37.71 1.99
C GLY A 2 57.18 -38.47 1.84
N ALA A 3 56.76 -39.01 0.70
CA ALA A 3 57.43 -39.21 -0.57
C ALA A 3 56.42 -39.21 -1.72
N VAL A 4 56.89 -38.68 -2.84
CA VAL A 4 56.39 -38.87 -4.20
C VAL A 4 56.77 -40.28 -4.66
N VAL A 5 55.87 -40.99 -5.34
CA VAL A 5 56.24 -42.02 -6.34
C VAL A 5 55.38 -41.83 -7.59
N THR A 6 56.08 -41.39 -8.64
CA THR A 6 55.81 -41.34 -10.09
C THR A 6 55.33 -42.69 -10.66
N ALA A 7 54.25 -42.74 -11.44
CA ALA A 7 54.14 -42.53 -12.90
C ALA A 7 54.44 -43.78 -13.74
N THR A 8 53.49 -44.20 -14.57
CA THR A 8 53.68 -44.62 -15.97
C THR A 8 52.34 -44.61 -16.72
N ALA A 9 52.36 -44.05 -17.93
CA ALA A 9 51.26 -43.94 -18.88
C ALA A 9 51.48 -44.94 -20.02
N ASP A 10 50.41 -45.46 -20.64
CA ASP A 10 50.43 -45.74 -22.08
C ASP A 10 49.03 -45.75 -22.72
N LYS A 11 48.96 -45.28 -23.96
CA LYS A 11 47.78 -44.97 -24.79
C LYS A 11 47.36 -46.17 -25.67
N ALA A 12 46.07 -46.32 -25.93
CA ALA A 12 45.54 -46.81 -27.22
C ALA A 12 44.04 -46.45 -27.41
N THR A 13 43.74 -45.73 -28.49
CA THR A 13 42.44 -45.47 -29.14
C THR A 13 42.31 -46.36 -30.39
N PRO A 14 41.22 -46.36 -31.17
CA PRO A 14 39.77 -46.39 -30.90
C PRO A 14 39.10 -47.60 -31.62
N ASP A 15 37.85 -47.98 -31.32
CA ASP A 15 37.05 -48.68 -32.35
C ASP A 15 35.54 -48.61 -32.16
N SER A 16 34.87 -48.44 -33.29
CA SER A 16 33.44 -48.20 -33.49
C SER A 16 32.63 -49.49 -33.52
N THR A 17 31.43 -49.53 -32.92
CA THR A 17 30.35 -50.39 -33.43
C THR A 17 28.97 -49.97 -32.92
N ALA A 18 28.06 -49.86 -33.89
CA ALA A 18 26.61 -50.09 -33.80
C ALA A 18 25.74 -49.13 -32.96
N LEU A 19 25.10 -48.24 -33.73
CA LEU A 19 23.86 -47.53 -33.45
C LEU A 19 22.76 -48.50 -32.96
N ASP A 20 22.34 -48.37 -31.70
CA ASP A 20 21.08 -48.97 -31.25
C ASP A 20 19.95 -47.93 -31.34
N SER A 21 19.21 -48.05 -32.43
CA SER A 21 18.16 -47.11 -32.85
C SER A 21 16.84 -47.53 -32.22
N SER A 22 16.62 -47.25 -30.93
CA SER A 22 15.28 -47.49 -30.33
C SER A 22 14.90 -46.68 -29.08
N VAL A 23 15.68 -45.69 -28.63
CA VAL A 23 15.36 -44.94 -27.39
C VAL A 23 15.04 -43.45 -27.61
N ILE A 24 15.04 -42.94 -28.84
CA ILE A 24 14.72 -41.53 -29.13
C ILE A 24 13.50 -41.41 -30.05
N ILE A 25 12.30 -41.72 -29.52
CA ILE A 25 11.03 -41.17 -30.01
C ILE A 25 10.08 -41.02 -28.81
N GLN A 26 10.21 -39.89 -28.09
CA GLN A 26 9.11 -39.24 -27.35
C GLN A 26 9.58 -37.88 -26.80
N ASN A 27 9.98 -36.96 -27.69
CA ASN A 27 9.78 -35.52 -27.49
C ASN A 27 10.23 -34.75 -28.74
N ILE A 28 9.32 -34.57 -29.70
CA ILE A 28 9.49 -33.60 -30.78
C ILE A 28 8.18 -32.84 -30.93
N GLN A 29 8.21 -31.53 -30.65
CA GLN A 29 7.68 -30.51 -31.55
C GLN A 29 8.39 -29.17 -31.23
N PRO A 30 8.67 -28.32 -32.23
CA PRO A 30 9.91 -27.55 -32.32
C PRO A 30 9.82 -26.11 -31.83
N THR A 31 10.97 -25.57 -31.49
CA THR A 31 11.26 -24.15 -31.25
C THR A 31 11.37 -23.38 -32.56
N THR A 32 10.67 -22.26 -32.68
CA THR A 32 11.07 -21.01 -33.38
C THR A 32 9.94 -19.98 -33.26
N GLY A 33 10.25 -18.77 -32.80
CA GLY A 33 9.32 -17.64 -32.80
C GLY A 33 9.48 -16.76 -31.57
N ASP A 34 10.06 -15.59 -31.77
CA ASP A 34 10.41 -14.59 -30.78
C ASP A 34 9.23 -14.16 -29.89
N ALA A 35 9.45 -14.13 -28.58
CA ALA A 35 8.71 -13.29 -27.67
C ALA A 35 9.71 -12.67 -26.71
N VAL A 36 10.11 -11.46 -27.07
CA VAL A 36 10.83 -10.49 -26.24
C VAL A 36 10.28 -10.51 -24.82
N ASP A 37 11.13 -10.89 -23.87
CA ASP A 37 10.91 -10.71 -22.44
C ASP A 37 10.71 -9.21 -22.18
N THR A 38 9.46 -8.78 -22.29
CA THR A 38 9.02 -7.48 -21.82
C THR A 38 8.85 -7.64 -20.31
N ALA A 39 9.96 -7.60 -19.59
CA ALA A 39 9.98 -7.40 -18.14
C ALA A 39 9.50 -5.97 -17.85
N GLY A 40 8.19 -5.75 -18.03
CA GLY A 40 7.53 -4.46 -17.93
C GLY A 40 6.29 -4.59 -17.06
N ALA A 41 6.34 -3.93 -15.90
CA ALA A 41 5.23 -3.65 -14.99
C ALA A 41 4.38 -4.86 -14.55
N LYS A 42 4.61 -5.32 -13.31
CA LYS A 42 3.59 -6.09 -12.61
C LYS A 42 2.31 -5.24 -12.59
N PRO A 43 1.18 -5.72 -13.14
CA PRO A 43 -0.04 -4.95 -13.08
C PRO A 43 -0.45 -4.79 -11.61
N VAL A 44 -0.73 -3.55 -11.21
CA VAL A 44 -1.27 -3.14 -9.91
C VAL A 44 -2.48 -3.98 -9.46
N ASN A 45 -3.07 -4.74 -10.40
CA ASN A 45 -4.24 -5.58 -10.26
C ASN A 45 -3.97 -7.01 -9.78
N GLN A 46 -2.81 -7.30 -9.20
CA GLN A 46 -2.58 -8.64 -8.64
C GLN A 46 -3.50 -8.93 -7.43
N LEU A 47 -3.98 -7.89 -6.73
CA LEU A 47 -4.97 -8.00 -5.65
C LEU A 47 -6.41 -8.22 -6.16
N LEU A 48 -6.71 -7.86 -7.41
CA LEU A 48 -8.07 -7.91 -7.99
C LEU A 48 -8.26 -9.08 -8.97
N THR A 49 -7.20 -9.49 -9.68
CA THR A 49 -7.21 -10.65 -10.58
C THR A 49 -7.05 -11.96 -9.83
N ALA A 50 -6.42 -11.95 -8.66
CA ALA A 50 -6.49 -13.08 -7.75
C ALA A 50 -7.91 -13.13 -7.15
N LYS A 51 -8.83 -13.81 -7.84
CA LYS A 51 -10.06 -14.35 -7.24
C LYS A 51 -9.66 -15.35 -6.15
N LYS A 52 -9.12 -14.84 -5.05
CA LYS A 52 -8.89 -15.62 -3.84
C LYS A 52 -10.26 -15.75 -3.22
N ALA A 53 -11.03 -16.75 -3.66
CA ALA A 53 -12.25 -17.14 -3.00
C ALA A 53 -11.91 -17.25 -1.51
N PHE A 54 -12.53 -16.40 -0.70
CA PHE A 54 -12.23 -16.28 0.73
C PHE A 54 -12.54 -17.65 1.37
N LYS A 55 -11.54 -18.52 1.46
CA LYS A 55 -11.64 -19.75 2.22
C LYS A 55 -11.54 -19.31 3.67
N PHE A 56 -12.70 -19.09 4.30
CA PHE A 56 -12.79 -18.81 5.72
C PHE A 56 -12.25 -20.01 6.48
N SER A 57 -10.96 -19.99 6.79
CA SER A 57 -10.39 -20.93 7.74
C SER A 57 -10.90 -20.51 9.11
N PRO A 58 -11.67 -21.35 9.82
CA PRO A 58 -12.21 -20.99 11.13
C PRO A 58 -11.09 -20.62 12.11
N ILE A 59 -9.91 -21.23 11.97
CA ILE A 59 -8.73 -20.90 12.77
C ILE A 59 -8.20 -19.48 12.47
N GLY A 60 -8.27 -19.05 11.20
CA GLY A 60 -7.80 -17.73 10.77
C GLY A 60 -8.73 -16.62 11.25
N LEU A 61 -10.04 -16.85 11.14
CA LEU A 61 -11.04 -15.94 11.68
C LEU A 61 -10.92 -15.80 13.20
N LEU A 62 -10.79 -16.92 13.92
CA LEU A 62 -10.63 -16.91 15.37
C LEU A 62 -9.39 -16.12 15.81
N ARG A 63 -8.25 -16.31 15.13
CA ARG A 63 -7.03 -15.53 15.37
C ARG A 63 -7.24 -14.04 15.15
N GLY A 64 -7.93 -13.65 14.08
CA GLY A 64 -8.25 -12.24 13.80
C GLY A 64 -9.13 -11.61 14.88
N VAL A 65 -10.17 -12.32 15.32
CA VAL A 65 -11.07 -11.87 16.39
C VAL A 65 -10.33 -11.75 17.73
N ILE A 66 -9.49 -12.74 18.08
CA ILE A 66 -8.66 -12.68 19.29
C ILE A 66 -7.72 -11.46 19.23
N GLY A 67 -7.07 -11.22 18.08
CA GLY A 67 -6.21 -10.05 17.90
C GLY A 67 -6.96 -8.74 18.14
N MET A 68 -8.17 -8.60 17.60
CA MET A 68 -9.02 -7.42 17.82
C MET A 68 -9.39 -7.25 19.30
N ILE A 69 -9.79 -8.34 19.98
CA ILE A 69 -10.10 -8.31 21.42
C ILE A 69 -8.89 -7.90 22.24
N VAL A 70 -7.69 -8.40 21.91
CA VAL A 70 -6.45 -8.04 22.62
C VAL A 70 -6.14 -6.55 22.45
N LEU A 71 -6.22 -6.01 21.23
CA LEU A 71 -5.98 -4.57 20.98
C LEU A 71 -6.98 -3.68 21.73
N ILE A 72 -8.27 -4.04 21.72
CA ILE A 72 -9.30 -3.34 22.50
C ILE A 72 -9.02 -3.48 24.00
N GLY A 73 -8.59 -4.66 24.46
CA GLY A 73 -8.23 -4.93 25.84
C GLY A 73 -7.06 -4.06 26.32
N ILE A 74 -6.02 -3.91 25.49
CA ILE A 74 -4.89 -3.00 25.77
C ILE A 74 -5.40 -1.56 25.88
N ALA A 75 -6.19 -1.09 24.90
CA ALA A 75 -6.77 0.25 24.94
C ALA A 75 -7.66 0.47 26.19
N TYR A 76 -8.40 -0.55 26.62
CA TYR A 76 -9.22 -0.52 27.83
C TYR A 76 -8.37 -0.44 29.11
N ILE A 77 -7.26 -1.18 29.19
CA ILE A 77 -6.34 -1.14 30.35
C ILE A 77 -5.75 0.25 30.53
N PHE A 78 -5.29 0.86 29.44
CA PHE A 78 -4.70 2.21 29.43
C PHE A 78 -5.73 3.36 29.44
N SER A 79 -7.04 3.05 29.47
CA SER A 79 -8.09 4.07 29.51
C SER A 79 -8.12 4.80 30.85
N THR A 80 -8.13 6.14 30.80
CA THR A 80 -8.22 7.01 32.00
C THR A 80 -9.53 6.83 32.77
N ASN A 81 -10.66 6.62 32.07
CA ASN A 81 -11.96 6.42 32.70
C ASN A 81 -12.77 5.32 32.00
N ARG A 82 -12.61 4.09 32.49
CA ARG A 82 -13.23 2.88 31.94
C ARG A 82 -14.76 2.89 31.95
N LYS A 83 -15.38 3.65 32.86
CA LYS A 83 -16.84 3.76 32.98
C LYS A 83 -17.46 4.75 31.98
N ALA A 84 -16.68 5.72 31.51
CA ALA A 84 -17.12 6.73 30.55
C ALA A 84 -16.96 6.28 29.08
N ILE A 85 -16.50 5.05 28.83
CA ILE A 85 -16.31 4.54 27.48
C ILE A 85 -17.67 4.39 26.79
N ALA A 86 -17.85 5.15 25.71
CA ALA A 86 -19.03 5.07 24.86
C ALA A 86 -18.96 3.84 23.95
N TRP A 87 -19.27 2.65 24.49
CA TRP A 87 -19.22 1.37 23.77
C TRP A 87 -20.02 1.35 22.45
N LYS A 88 -21.09 2.15 22.36
CA LYS A 88 -21.83 2.34 21.11
C LYS A 88 -20.96 2.97 20.01
N VAL A 89 -20.18 3.99 20.34
CA VAL A 89 -19.29 4.68 19.38
C VAL A 89 -18.16 3.74 18.96
N VAL A 90 -17.55 3.02 19.91
CA VAL A 90 -16.50 2.03 19.63
C VAL A 90 -17.03 0.93 18.71
N GLY A 91 -18.21 0.36 19.00
CA GLY A 91 -18.83 -0.67 18.18
C GLY A 91 -19.20 -0.20 16.78
N ILE A 92 -19.73 1.03 16.64
CA ILE A 92 -20.02 1.62 15.33
C ILE A 92 -18.73 1.84 14.54
N GLY A 93 -17.67 2.38 15.16
CA GLY A 93 -16.39 2.61 14.50
C GLY A 93 -15.75 1.33 13.98
N LEU A 94 -15.66 0.30 14.84
CA LEU A 94 -15.18 -1.03 14.44
C LEU A 94 -16.05 -1.67 13.37
N GLY A 95 -17.37 -1.50 13.47
CA GLY A 95 -18.34 -1.97 12.47
C GLY A 95 -18.12 -1.33 11.11
N ILE A 96 -17.95 0.00 11.05
CA ILE A 96 -17.66 0.73 9.81
C ILE A 96 -16.31 0.29 9.23
N GLN A 97 -15.28 0.14 10.06
CA GLN A 97 -13.96 -0.31 9.61
C GLN A 97 -14.02 -1.73 9.01
N LEU A 98 -14.71 -2.67 9.66
CA LEU A 98 -14.88 -4.03 9.16
C LEU A 98 -15.77 -4.07 7.91
N LEU A 99 -16.85 -3.30 7.88
CA LEU A 99 -17.75 -3.19 6.73
C LEU A 99 -16.99 -2.68 5.51
N LEU A 100 -16.18 -1.63 5.67
CA LEU A 100 -15.36 -1.07 4.60
C LEU A 100 -14.31 -2.08 4.13
N ALA A 101 -13.67 -2.80 5.05
CA ALA A 101 -12.72 -3.86 4.69
C ALA A 101 -13.38 -4.97 3.86
N ILE A 102 -14.56 -5.46 4.27
CA ILE A 102 -15.30 -6.49 3.54
C ILE A 102 -15.80 -5.95 2.20
N ALA A 103 -16.31 -4.72 2.16
CA ALA A 103 -16.79 -4.09 0.93
C ALA A 103 -15.68 -4.02 -0.12
N ILE A 104 -14.48 -3.57 0.28
CA ILE A 104 -13.32 -3.50 -0.62
C ILE A 104 -12.81 -4.89 -1.02
N LEU A 105 -12.76 -5.84 -0.09
CA LEU A 105 -12.17 -7.15 -0.36
C LEU A 105 -13.10 -8.14 -1.07
N GLN A 106 -14.43 -7.97 -0.98
CA GLN A 106 -15.39 -8.97 -1.46
C GLN A 106 -16.32 -8.46 -2.55
N PHE A 107 -16.64 -7.16 -2.58
CA PHE A 107 -17.69 -6.64 -3.45
C PHE A 107 -17.10 -6.16 -4.79
N PRO A 108 -17.33 -6.86 -5.93
CA PRO A 108 -16.65 -6.54 -7.19
C PRO A 108 -16.89 -5.11 -7.71
N PRO A 109 -18.09 -4.52 -7.60
CA PRO A 109 -18.29 -3.12 -8.00
C PRO A 109 -17.41 -2.14 -7.19
N VAL A 110 -17.20 -2.40 -5.90
CA VAL A 110 -16.36 -1.56 -5.04
C VAL A 110 -14.89 -1.74 -5.42
N GLN A 111 -14.46 -2.97 -5.69
CA GLN A 111 -13.11 -3.26 -6.18
C GLN A 111 -12.79 -2.52 -7.48
N VAL A 112 -13.71 -2.54 -8.45
CA VAL A 112 -13.54 -1.81 -9.72
C VAL A 112 -13.45 -0.30 -9.48
N PHE A 113 -14.27 0.24 -8.57
CA PHE A 113 -14.19 1.66 -8.20
C PHE A 113 -12.81 2.04 -7.65
N PHE A 114 -12.27 1.25 -6.70
CA PHE A 114 -10.94 1.50 -6.14
C PHE A 114 -9.80 1.23 -7.14
N ASP A 115 -9.97 0.30 -8.09
CA ASP A 115 -9.02 0.09 -9.20
C ASP A 115 -8.91 1.34 -10.08
N VAL A 116 -10.06 1.92 -10.45
CA VAL A 116 -10.09 3.15 -11.25
C VAL A 116 -9.37 4.29 -10.51
N ILE A 117 -9.63 4.45 -9.21
CA ILE A 117 -8.91 5.43 -8.38
C ILE A 117 -7.42 5.11 -8.37
N GLY A 118 -7.02 3.86 -8.14
CA GLY A 118 -5.60 3.45 -8.14
C GLY A 118 -4.89 3.78 -9.44
N LYS A 119 -5.52 3.49 -10.60
CA LYS A 119 -4.99 3.84 -11.92
C LYS A 119 -4.87 5.35 -12.13
N MET A 120 -5.81 6.14 -11.62
CA MET A 120 -5.70 7.60 -11.63
C MET A 120 -4.50 8.08 -10.82
N PHE A 121 -4.24 7.49 -9.64
CA PHE A 121 -3.05 7.79 -8.84
C PHE A 121 -1.76 7.43 -9.57
N VAL A 122 -1.68 6.25 -10.20
CA VAL A 122 -0.51 5.84 -10.99
C VAL A 122 -0.26 6.80 -12.15
N LYS A 123 -1.31 7.23 -12.86
CA LYS A 123 -1.16 8.21 -13.95
C LYS A 123 -0.61 9.56 -13.45
N VAL A 124 -1.01 9.97 -12.24
CA VAL A 124 -0.47 11.18 -11.60
C VAL A 124 1.01 10.97 -11.20
N LEU A 125 1.39 9.77 -10.75
CA LEU A 125 2.80 9.40 -10.51
C LEU A 125 3.63 9.47 -11.79
N ASP A 126 3.09 9.05 -12.94
CA ASP A 126 3.80 9.14 -14.23
C ASP A 126 4.12 10.59 -14.62
N PHE A 127 3.20 11.53 -14.36
CA PHE A 127 3.47 12.96 -14.57
C PHE A 127 4.59 13.47 -13.65
N SER A 128 4.62 13.03 -12.39
CA SER A 128 5.70 13.34 -11.45
C SER A 128 7.04 12.79 -11.95
N LYS A 129 7.05 11.56 -12.47
CA LYS A 129 8.24 10.92 -13.03
C LYS A 129 8.79 11.70 -14.22
N ALA A 130 7.93 12.13 -15.15
CA ALA A 130 8.33 12.96 -16.27
C ALA A 130 8.96 14.30 -15.82
N GLY A 131 8.40 14.95 -14.79
CA GLY A 131 8.98 16.16 -14.20
C GLY A 131 10.33 15.92 -13.52
N THR A 132 10.49 14.75 -12.91
CA THR A 132 11.75 14.34 -12.26
C THR A 132 12.84 14.05 -13.30
N GLU A 133 12.48 13.38 -14.39
CA GLU A 133 13.40 13.10 -15.51
C GLU A 133 13.86 14.38 -16.19
N PHE A 134 12.95 15.37 -16.36
CA PHE A 134 13.30 16.69 -16.84
C PHE A 134 14.34 17.40 -15.93
N LEU A 135 14.16 17.32 -14.60
CA LEU A 135 15.01 18.04 -13.65
C LEU A 135 16.36 17.35 -13.39
N PHE A 136 16.39 16.02 -13.38
CA PHE A 136 17.54 15.20 -12.99
C PHE A 136 17.96 14.22 -14.09
N ALA A 137 17.86 14.63 -15.35
CA ALA A 137 18.22 13.83 -16.51
C ALA A 137 19.59 13.13 -16.31
N GLY A 138 19.63 11.81 -16.46
CA GLY A 138 20.84 11.00 -16.32
C GLY A 138 21.14 10.48 -14.90
N PHE A 139 20.53 11.01 -13.83
CA PHE A 139 20.67 10.50 -12.46
C PHE A 139 19.60 9.49 -12.05
N LEU A 140 18.57 9.30 -12.89
CA LEU A 140 17.53 8.29 -12.71
C LEU A 140 17.88 6.94 -13.36
N ASP A 141 19.04 6.86 -14.02
CA ASP A 141 19.50 5.67 -14.73
C ASP A 141 19.98 4.63 -13.70
N VAL A 142 19.07 3.72 -13.32
CA VAL A 142 19.28 2.72 -12.25
C VAL A 142 20.47 1.84 -12.56
N ASP A 143 20.74 1.60 -13.85
CA ASP A 143 21.86 0.77 -14.31
C ASP A 143 23.22 1.43 -14.08
N LYS A 144 23.29 2.76 -14.03
CA LYS A 144 24.54 3.52 -13.84
C LYS A 144 24.76 3.96 -12.40
N PHE A 145 23.70 4.33 -11.70
CA PHE A 145 23.80 4.99 -10.38
C PHE A 145 23.08 4.22 -9.25
N GLY A 146 22.42 3.11 -9.57
CA GLY A 146 21.58 2.38 -8.63
C GLY A 146 20.30 3.14 -8.27
N TYR A 147 19.48 2.53 -7.42
CA TYR A 147 18.25 3.16 -6.93
C TYR A 147 18.57 4.25 -5.90
N ILE A 148 18.69 5.50 -6.35
CA ILE A 148 18.89 6.64 -5.44
C ILE A 148 17.53 7.10 -4.93
N PHE A 149 17.23 6.72 -3.69
CA PHE A 149 15.98 7.08 -3.00
C PHE A 149 15.64 8.58 -3.11
N ALA A 150 16.64 9.45 -2.92
CA ALA A 150 16.45 10.89 -2.91
C ALA A 150 15.88 11.43 -4.23
N PHE A 151 16.29 10.90 -5.38
CA PHE A 151 15.85 11.38 -6.69
C PHE A 151 14.58 10.69 -7.19
N GLN A 152 14.24 9.51 -6.69
CA GLN A 152 13.06 8.78 -7.14
C GLN A 152 11.83 9.08 -6.28
N VAL A 153 12.02 9.31 -4.98
CA VAL A 153 10.91 9.40 -4.02
C VAL A 153 10.61 10.83 -3.58
N LEU A 154 11.63 11.63 -3.27
CA LEU A 154 11.40 13.00 -2.77
C LEU A 154 10.68 13.91 -3.78
N PRO A 155 11.02 13.90 -5.08
CA PRO A 155 10.31 14.70 -6.09
C PRO A 155 8.82 14.35 -6.17
N THR A 156 8.49 13.07 -6.03
CA THR A 156 7.11 12.59 -5.98
C THR A 156 6.35 13.15 -4.77
N ILE A 157 6.98 13.20 -3.60
CA ILE A 157 6.39 13.84 -2.41
C ILE A 157 6.15 15.34 -2.67
N ILE A 158 7.13 16.05 -3.25
CA ILE A 158 7.01 17.49 -3.54
C ILE A 158 5.87 17.75 -4.53
N PHE A 159 5.78 16.96 -5.60
CA PHE A 159 4.72 17.09 -6.60
C PHE A 159 3.34 16.83 -6.00
N PHE A 160 3.16 15.76 -5.23
CA PHE A 160 1.88 15.45 -4.59
C PHE A 160 1.50 16.48 -3.51
N SER A 161 2.46 17.02 -2.76
CA SER A 161 2.21 18.10 -1.81
C SER A 161 1.74 19.37 -2.51
N ALA A 162 2.37 19.74 -3.63
CA ALA A 162 1.96 20.88 -4.45
C ALA A 162 0.56 20.67 -5.07
N LEU A 163 0.29 19.46 -5.60
CA LEU A 163 -1.01 19.10 -6.15
C LEU A 163 -2.10 19.14 -5.07
N THR A 164 -1.84 18.58 -3.89
CA THR A 164 -2.79 18.60 -2.77
C THR A 164 -3.06 20.03 -2.30
N SER A 165 -2.02 20.87 -2.23
CA SER A 165 -2.16 22.31 -1.93
C SER A 165 -3.01 23.04 -2.98
N LEU A 166 -2.83 22.74 -4.27
CA LEU A 166 -3.67 23.28 -5.34
C LEU A 166 -5.13 22.84 -5.21
N LEU A 167 -5.37 21.55 -4.96
CA LEU A 167 -6.72 21.01 -4.77
C LEU A 167 -7.41 21.59 -3.52
N PHE A 168 -6.62 21.93 -2.50
CA PHE A 168 -7.08 22.66 -1.33
C PHE A 168 -7.41 24.12 -1.68
N TYR A 169 -6.57 24.83 -2.43
CA TYR A 169 -6.89 26.19 -2.88
C TYR A 169 -8.16 26.23 -3.74
N LEU A 170 -8.37 25.24 -4.60
CA LEU A 170 -9.56 25.12 -5.45
C LEU A 170 -10.84 24.71 -4.71
N GLY A 171 -10.77 24.36 -3.42
CA GLY A 171 -11.95 24.01 -2.63
C GLY A 171 -12.44 22.57 -2.80
N ILE A 172 -11.71 21.71 -3.52
CA ILE A 172 -12.14 20.33 -3.82
C ILE A 172 -12.03 19.46 -2.57
N ILE A 173 -10.87 19.52 -1.89
CA ILE A 173 -10.62 18.73 -0.68
C ILE A 173 -11.62 19.11 0.41
N GLN A 174 -11.93 20.38 0.57
CA GLN A 174 -12.87 20.87 1.58
C GLN A 174 -14.27 20.27 1.38
N LYS A 175 -14.75 20.18 0.14
CA LYS A 175 -16.05 19.55 -0.16
C LYS A 175 -16.05 18.06 0.21
N VAL A 176 -15.01 17.33 -0.18
CA VAL A 176 -14.90 15.88 0.12
C VAL A 176 -14.79 15.64 1.62
N VAL A 177 -13.90 16.38 2.29
CA VAL A 177 -13.67 16.28 3.74
C VAL A 177 -14.92 16.66 4.51
N TRP A 178 -15.69 17.66 4.08
CA TRP A 178 -16.96 18.02 4.71
C TRP A 178 -18.00 16.88 4.63
N VAL A 179 -18.12 16.21 3.48
CA VAL A 179 -19.03 15.06 3.33
C VAL A 179 -18.62 13.90 4.24
N LEU A 180 -17.31 13.60 4.30
CA LEU A 180 -16.79 12.53 5.16
C LEU A 180 -16.97 12.86 6.64
N ALA A 181 -16.66 14.10 7.05
CA ALA A 181 -16.85 14.57 8.41
C ALA A 181 -18.32 14.50 8.82
N TRP A 182 -19.23 14.94 7.93
CA TRP A 182 -20.67 14.83 8.16
C TRP A 182 -21.13 13.38 8.32
N LEU A 183 -20.61 12.46 7.50
CA LEU A 183 -20.90 11.03 7.61
C LEU A 183 -20.44 10.49 8.99
N MET A 184 -19.23 10.84 9.42
CA MET A 184 -18.69 10.45 10.73
C MET A 184 -19.50 11.02 11.90
N THR A 185 -19.80 12.33 11.88
CA THR A 185 -20.63 12.99 12.88
C THR A 185 -22.02 12.35 12.96
N LYS A 186 -22.63 12.02 11.82
CA LYS A 186 -23.96 11.40 11.78
C LYS A 186 -23.96 9.95 12.26
N ALA A 187 -22.96 9.17 11.88
CA ALA A 187 -22.86 7.76 12.25
C ALA A 187 -22.46 7.56 13.72
N MET A 188 -21.46 8.31 14.18
CA MET A 188 -20.82 8.10 15.49
C MET A 188 -21.28 9.10 16.56
N LYS A 189 -22.02 10.17 16.20
CA LYS A 189 -22.46 11.25 17.11
C LYS A 189 -21.31 11.93 17.85
N ILE A 190 -20.17 12.06 17.17
CA ILE A 190 -18.97 12.75 17.64
C ILE A 190 -18.96 14.21 17.18
N SER A 191 -18.06 15.03 17.73
CA SER A 191 -17.95 16.46 17.44
C SER A 191 -17.66 16.73 15.96
N GLY A 192 -18.20 17.83 15.44
CA GLY A 192 -17.96 18.24 14.05
C GLY A 192 -16.50 18.62 13.81
N ALA A 193 -15.85 19.27 14.78
CA ALA A 193 -14.44 19.67 14.68
C ALA A 193 -13.53 18.43 14.65
N GLU A 194 -13.72 17.49 15.57
CA GLU A 194 -12.88 16.28 15.61
C GLU A 194 -13.12 15.40 14.37
N SER A 195 -14.37 15.29 13.89
CA SER A 195 -14.70 14.61 12.63
C SER A 195 -14.03 15.25 11.43
N LEU A 196 -14.03 16.58 11.36
CA LEU A 196 -13.43 17.34 10.25
C LEU A 196 -11.91 17.13 10.19
N SER A 197 -11.24 17.16 11.34
CA SER A 197 -9.80 16.92 11.39
C SER A 197 -9.44 15.47 11.07
N VAL A 198 -10.22 14.49 11.50
CA VAL A 198 -9.93 13.08 11.13
C VAL A 198 -10.20 12.82 9.65
N ALA A 199 -11.30 13.36 9.11
CA ALA A 199 -11.59 13.26 7.67
C ALA A 199 -10.54 13.99 6.82
N GLY A 200 -10.03 15.13 7.30
CA GLY A 200 -8.96 15.88 6.64
C GLY A 200 -7.65 15.11 6.57
N ASN A 201 -7.31 14.34 7.61
CA ASN A 201 -6.06 13.54 7.68
C ASN A 201 -5.98 12.43 6.62
N ILE A 202 -7.08 12.09 5.94
CA ILE A 202 -7.08 11.15 4.82
C ILE A 202 -6.31 11.73 3.62
N PHE A 203 -6.32 13.06 3.47
CA PHE A 203 -5.71 13.76 2.33
C PHE A 203 -4.52 14.62 2.76
N LEU A 204 -4.68 15.35 3.87
CA LEU A 204 -3.69 16.25 4.43
C LEU A 204 -2.84 15.55 5.49
N GLY A 205 -1.63 16.06 5.74
CA GLY A 205 -0.77 15.53 6.80
C GLY A 205 -1.26 15.85 8.22
N GLN A 206 -0.71 15.14 9.20
CA GLN A 206 -1.01 15.30 10.64
C GLN A 206 -0.83 16.74 11.18
N THR A 207 -0.01 17.57 10.53
CA THR A 207 0.21 18.99 10.87
C THR A 207 -0.72 19.94 10.12
N GLU A 208 -1.30 19.50 9.01
CA GLU A 208 -2.10 20.32 8.09
C GLU A 208 -3.59 20.16 8.35
N SER A 209 -4.04 18.95 8.70
CA SER A 209 -5.45 18.72 9.01
C SER A 209 -5.95 19.51 10.23
N PRO A 210 -5.18 19.62 11.36
CA PRO A 210 -5.61 20.46 12.49
C PRO A 210 -5.77 21.95 12.13
N LEU A 211 -5.11 22.43 11.06
CA LEU A 211 -5.26 23.80 10.59
C LEU A 211 -6.70 24.09 10.13
N MET A 212 -7.41 23.08 9.62
CA MET A 212 -8.81 23.20 9.21
C MET A 212 -9.75 23.49 10.38
N ILE A 213 -9.34 23.13 11.60
CA ILE A 213 -10.11 23.32 12.83
C ILE A 213 -9.44 24.30 13.81
N LYS A 214 -8.47 25.10 13.34
CA LYS A 214 -7.66 25.99 14.18
C LYS A 214 -8.50 26.85 15.12
N ALA A 215 -9.63 27.39 14.65
CA ALA A 215 -10.52 28.24 15.45
C ALA A 215 -11.27 27.49 16.58
N TYR A 216 -11.30 26.16 16.52
CA TYR A 216 -11.98 25.31 17.49
C TYR A 216 -11.01 24.65 18.48
N LEU A 217 -9.72 24.55 18.15
CA LEU A 217 -8.71 23.86 18.97
C LEU A 217 -8.67 24.34 20.43
N GLU A 218 -8.75 25.66 20.66
CA GLU A 218 -8.73 26.24 22.01
C GLU A 218 -9.95 25.86 22.87
N LYS A 219 -11.06 25.45 22.22
CA LYS A 219 -12.33 25.12 22.88
C LYS A 219 -12.59 23.62 22.95
N MET A 220 -11.68 22.81 22.42
CA MET A 220 -11.82 21.36 22.40
C MET A 220 -11.50 20.75 23.77
N THR A 221 -12.22 19.69 24.10
CA THR A 221 -11.96 18.87 25.28
C THR A 221 -10.70 18.03 25.07
N ASN A 222 -10.11 17.55 26.18
CA ASN A 222 -8.94 16.66 26.12
C ASN A 222 -9.20 15.38 25.29
N SER A 223 -10.44 14.88 25.28
CA SER A 223 -10.80 13.70 24.47
C SER A 223 -10.82 14.01 22.98
N GLU A 224 -11.33 15.18 22.58
CA GLU A 224 -11.36 15.61 21.18
C GLU A 224 -9.93 15.88 20.67
N ILE A 225 -9.07 16.51 21.48
CA ILE A 225 -7.66 16.73 21.14
C ILE A 225 -6.94 15.39 20.99
N LEU A 226 -7.14 14.46 21.93
CA LEU A 226 -6.57 13.11 21.84
C LEU A 226 -7.01 12.40 20.56
N LEU A 227 -8.29 12.50 20.19
CA LEU A 227 -8.82 11.90 18.97
C LEU A 227 -8.17 12.51 17.72
N VAL A 228 -7.98 13.83 17.67
CA VAL A 228 -7.28 14.51 16.57
C VAL A 228 -5.84 13.99 16.44
N MET A 229 -5.11 13.85 17.55
CA MET A 229 -3.75 13.34 17.57
C MET A 229 -3.68 11.88 17.11
N ILE A 230 -4.54 11.01 17.64
CA ILE A 230 -4.62 9.60 17.27
C ILE A 230 -4.99 9.47 15.79
N GLY A 231 -5.95 10.26 15.30
CA GLY A 231 -6.37 10.26 13.90
C GLY A 231 -5.22 10.61 12.95
N GLY A 232 -4.37 11.57 13.32
CA GLY A 232 -3.18 11.93 12.56
C GLY A 232 -2.14 10.81 12.51
N MET A 233 -1.90 10.14 13.64
CA MET A 233 -0.93 9.04 13.73
C MET A 233 -1.43 7.72 13.10
N ALA A 234 -2.75 7.54 13.00
CA ALA A 234 -3.37 6.34 12.45
C ALA A 234 -3.44 6.35 10.91
N THR A 235 -3.12 7.47 10.27
CA THR A 235 -3.29 7.67 8.82
C THR A 235 -2.01 8.19 8.17
N LEU A 236 -1.98 8.17 6.83
CA LEU A 236 -0.86 8.66 6.03
C LEU A 236 -1.36 9.75 5.08
N ALA A 237 -0.55 10.80 4.92
CA ALA A 237 -0.81 11.85 3.93
C ALA A 237 -0.68 11.30 2.50
N GLY A 238 -1.42 11.89 1.56
CA GLY A 238 -1.38 11.49 0.15
C GLY A 238 0.02 11.51 -0.48
N GLY A 239 0.85 12.50 -0.10
CA GLY A 239 2.24 12.60 -0.58
C GLY A 239 3.13 11.43 -0.13
N VAL A 240 2.96 10.95 1.10
CA VAL A 240 3.73 9.81 1.62
C VAL A 240 3.19 8.49 1.06
N LEU A 241 1.86 8.39 0.84
CA LEU A 241 1.26 7.24 0.14
C LEU A 241 1.83 7.08 -1.28
N ALA A 242 1.96 8.18 -2.02
CA ALA A 242 2.55 8.19 -3.36
C ALA A 242 3.99 7.63 -3.37
N ALA A 243 4.79 7.99 -2.36
CA ALA A 243 6.12 7.42 -2.16
C ALA A 243 6.09 5.91 -1.92
N TYR A 244 5.18 5.40 -1.09
CA TYR A 244 5.03 3.96 -0.85
C TYR A 244 4.61 3.19 -2.10
N ILE A 245 3.74 3.76 -2.93
CA ILE A 245 3.34 3.14 -4.20
C ILE A 245 4.53 3.04 -5.16
N SER A 246 5.41 4.05 -5.19
CA SER A 246 6.61 4.03 -6.03
C SER A 246 7.63 2.94 -5.66
N PHE A 247 7.49 2.31 -4.50
CA PHE A 247 8.36 1.22 -4.05
C PHE A 247 7.84 -0.18 -4.37
N LEU A 248 6.55 -0.32 -4.69
CA LEU A 248 5.88 -1.60 -4.97
C LEU A 248 6.01 -2.01 -6.44
#